data_AF-A0A0F9KZT3-F1
#
_entry.id   AF-A0A0F9KZT3-F1
#
_cell.length_a   1.000
_cell.length_b   1.000
_cell.length_c   1.000
_cell.angle_alpha   90.00
_cell.angle_beta   90.00
_cell.angle_gamma   90.00
#
_symmetry.space_group_name_H-M   'P 1'
#
loop_
_entity.id
_entity.type
_entity.pdbx_description
1 polymer ?
#
loop_
_entity_poly.entity_id
_entity_poly.type
_entity_poly.pdbx_seq_one_letter_code
_entity_poly.pdbx_strand_id
1 'polypeptide(L)'
;MRYRSAVILSSKYLVLLLITLIACTKDIGPEDLDPEPTIKDKIGGYVQKGPFINGTAVVISELDSSLNPTGRNFNTQIVDNKGTFEIRDIELFSNYVELRTDGFYFNEIEGQKSAAQLTLFALADVSNQSSINVNILTHLEKSRVVYLIGDGLSFSDAKAQAQSEVLNIFGVDGTGIDNSETLDISQPGEENALLMAISVILQGNRTVADLTEIMANISTDIREDGILNSKSTFDSLYEQAYSLNLQEIRTNITNRYESIGVNASIGNFENYIIDFLNPFEITHESTPASCNGES
;
A
#
# COMPACT_ATOMS: atom_id res chain seq x y z
N MET A 1 -17.67 -78.67 -75.93
CA MET A 1 -17.84 -80.07 -75.46
C MET A 1 -17.39 -80.12 -73.98
N ARG A 2 -17.93 -81.06 -73.19
CA ARG A 2 -17.82 -81.20 -71.71
C ARG A 2 -16.43 -80.83 -71.12
N TYR A 3 -16.34 -80.20 -69.93
CA TYR A 3 -16.39 -80.92 -68.64
C TYR A 3 -16.96 -80.14 -67.41
N ARG A 4 -17.29 -80.91 -66.37
CA ARG A 4 -17.90 -80.56 -65.06
C ARG A 4 -17.13 -81.29 -63.92
N SER A 5 -17.18 -80.95 -62.63
CA SER A 5 -17.65 -79.78 -61.86
C SER A 5 -17.22 -79.94 -60.39
N ALA A 6 -16.94 -78.85 -59.66
CA ALA A 6 -16.87 -78.83 -58.19
C ALA A 6 -17.38 -77.45 -57.67
N VAL A 7 -18.34 -77.27 -56.72
CA VAL A 7 -18.63 -77.93 -55.41
C VAL A 7 -17.62 -77.49 -54.33
N ILE A 8 -17.96 -76.89 -53.17
CA ILE A 8 -19.20 -76.30 -52.60
C ILE A 8 -18.85 -75.47 -51.32
N LEU A 9 -19.79 -74.64 -50.83
CA LEU A 9 -19.96 -74.11 -49.43
C LEU A 9 -19.26 -72.82 -48.91
N SER A 10 -20.10 -72.01 -48.22
CA SER A 10 -19.84 -71.09 -47.07
C SER A 10 -18.76 -69.99 -47.20
N SER A 11 -19.04 -68.72 -46.88
CA SER A 11 -19.68 -68.27 -45.64
C SER A 11 -20.35 -66.90 -45.76
N LYS A 12 -21.16 -66.55 -44.76
CA LYS A 12 -21.77 -65.23 -44.56
C LYS A 12 -20.65 -64.18 -44.38
N TYR A 13 -20.82 -62.95 -44.89
CA TYR A 13 -20.56 -61.73 -44.11
C TYR A 13 -21.33 -60.53 -44.66
N LEU A 14 -22.21 -60.00 -43.82
CA LEU A 14 -22.91 -58.72 -43.94
C LEU A 14 -21.88 -57.61 -43.71
N VAL A 15 -21.52 -56.83 -44.73
CA VAL A 15 -20.67 -55.64 -44.55
C VAL A 15 -21.56 -54.50 -44.04
N LEU A 16 -21.53 -54.28 -42.73
CA LEU A 16 -22.20 -53.15 -42.08
C LEU A 16 -21.38 -51.87 -42.30
N LEU A 17 -22.01 -50.86 -42.89
CA LEU A 17 -21.41 -49.55 -43.14
C LEU A 17 -21.27 -48.77 -41.81
N LEU A 18 -20.08 -48.76 -41.21
CA LEU A 18 -19.81 -47.98 -40.00
C LEU A 18 -19.34 -46.56 -40.37
N ILE A 19 -20.27 -45.61 -40.44
CA ILE A 19 -19.95 -44.19 -40.58
C ILE A 19 -19.48 -43.68 -39.21
N THR A 20 -18.17 -43.52 -39.04
CA THR A 20 -17.59 -42.89 -37.85
C THR A 20 -17.80 -41.38 -37.93
N LEU A 21 -18.76 -40.87 -37.16
CA LEU A 21 -18.88 -39.43 -36.89
C LEU A 21 -17.66 -38.99 -36.06
N ILE A 22 -16.74 -38.24 -36.68
CA ILE A 22 -15.67 -37.57 -35.96
C ILE A 22 -16.30 -36.37 -35.26
N ALA A 23 -16.66 -36.56 -33.98
CA ALA A 23 -16.91 -35.44 -33.09
C ALA A 23 -15.56 -34.80 -32.74
N CYS A 24 -15.36 -33.55 -33.14
CA CYS A 24 -14.26 -32.74 -32.60
C CYS A 24 -14.60 -32.38 -31.14
N THR A 25 -14.22 -33.23 -30.20
CA THR A 25 -14.02 -32.81 -28.82
C THR A 25 -12.89 -31.78 -28.85
N LYS A 26 -13.19 -30.52 -28.53
CA LYS A 26 -12.15 -29.53 -28.27
C LYS A 26 -11.60 -29.86 -26.89
N ASP A 27 -10.43 -30.48 -26.82
CA ASP A 27 -9.76 -30.75 -25.55
C ASP A 27 -9.41 -29.40 -24.90
N ILE A 28 -10.13 -29.07 -23.83
CA ILE A 28 -9.90 -27.89 -22.99
C ILE A 28 -8.67 -28.21 -22.14
N GLY A 29 -7.55 -27.56 -22.46
CA GLY A 29 -6.33 -27.69 -21.66
C GLY A 29 -6.47 -26.99 -20.30
N PRO A 30 -5.59 -27.26 -19.33
CA PRO A 30 -5.57 -26.52 -18.07
C PRO A 30 -5.25 -25.02 -18.22
N GLU A 31 -4.87 -24.57 -19.43
CA GLU A 31 -4.65 -23.15 -19.79
C GLU A 31 -5.95 -22.42 -20.22
N ASP A 32 -7.06 -23.14 -20.44
CA ASP A 32 -8.36 -22.58 -20.87
C ASP A 32 -9.35 -22.37 -19.67
N LEU A 33 -8.89 -22.50 -18.43
CA LEU A 33 -9.70 -22.18 -17.24
C LEU A 33 -9.57 -20.70 -16.90
N ASP A 34 -10.70 -19.97 -16.96
CA ASP A 34 -10.77 -18.61 -16.41
C ASP A 34 -10.34 -18.64 -14.93
N PRO A 35 -9.51 -17.69 -14.46
CA PRO A 35 -9.07 -17.68 -13.06
C PRO A 35 -10.28 -17.50 -12.13
N GLU A 36 -10.49 -18.45 -11.22
CA GLU A 36 -11.57 -18.39 -10.24
C GLU A 36 -11.39 -17.19 -9.29
N PRO A 37 -12.43 -16.36 -9.06
CA PRO A 37 -12.33 -15.20 -8.18
C PRO A 37 -12.14 -15.61 -6.72
N THR A 38 -11.21 -14.95 -6.04
CA THR A 38 -11.09 -14.98 -4.58
C THR A 38 -12.10 -14.01 -3.97
N ILE A 39 -13.06 -14.54 -3.21
CA ILE A 39 -13.96 -13.72 -2.40
C ILE A 39 -13.22 -13.25 -1.14
N LYS A 40 -13.29 -11.94 -0.85
CA LYS A 40 -12.83 -11.36 0.42
C LYS A 40 -14.05 -10.94 1.24
N ASP A 41 -14.33 -11.68 2.32
CA ASP A 41 -15.45 -11.42 3.25
C ASP A 41 -15.47 -9.97 3.75
N LYS A 42 -14.28 -9.39 3.98
CA LYS A 42 -14.09 -8.02 4.45
C LYS A 42 -12.74 -7.45 4.00
N ILE A 43 -12.73 -6.18 3.63
CA ILE A 43 -11.56 -5.29 3.66
C ILE A 43 -11.95 -4.02 4.41
N GLY A 44 -11.08 -3.49 5.26
CA GLY A 44 -11.30 -2.21 5.93
C GLY A 44 -9.99 -1.62 6.45
N GLY A 45 -10.08 -0.58 7.26
CA GLY A 45 -8.92 0.09 7.86
C GLY A 45 -9.23 1.54 8.21
N TYR A 46 -8.17 2.32 8.40
CA TYR A 46 -8.26 3.75 8.71
C TYR A 46 -7.59 4.60 7.64
N VAL A 47 -8.25 5.69 7.25
CA VAL A 47 -7.62 6.77 6.50
C VAL A 47 -7.11 7.83 7.46
N GLN A 48 -5.79 8.02 7.49
CA GLN A 48 -5.13 8.87 8.46
C GLN A 48 -3.92 9.63 7.90
N LYS A 49 -4.03 10.95 7.95
CA LYS A 49 -2.88 11.86 8.12
C LYS A 49 -2.92 12.36 9.58
N GLY A 50 -4.05 12.98 9.89
CA GLY A 50 -4.82 12.79 11.11
C GLY A 50 -6.14 12.12 10.71
N PRO A 51 -7.06 11.79 11.65
CA PRO A 51 -8.27 11.06 11.32
C PRO A 51 -9.14 11.81 10.30
N PHE A 52 -9.37 11.19 9.13
CA PHE A 52 -10.25 11.73 8.09
C PHE A 52 -11.73 11.73 8.54
N ILE A 53 -12.54 12.62 7.96
CA ILE A 53 -13.92 12.82 8.40
C ILE A 53 -14.92 11.81 7.80
N ASN A 54 -16.00 11.59 8.54
CA ASN A 54 -17.15 10.78 8.11
C ASN A 54 -17.72 11.27 6.76
N GLY A 55 -18.06 10.32 5.87
CA GLY A 55 -18.59 10.60 4.54
C GLY A 55 -17.52 10.85 3.46
N THR A 56 -16.23 10.80 3.81
CA THR A 56 -15.14 10.79 2.81
C THR A 56 -15.24 9.53 1.94
N ALA A 57 -15.16 9.69 0.62
CA ALA A 57 -15.19 8.57 -0.32
C ALA A 57 -13.86 7.79 -0.32
N VAL A 58 -13.95 6.46 -0.36
CA VAL A 58 -12.82 5.54 -0.52
C VAL A 58 -13.11 4.62 -1.70
N VAL A 59 -12.20 4.62 -2.68
CA VAL A 59 -12.27 3.78 -3.88
C VAL A 59 -11.18 2.72 -3.78
N ILE A 60 -11.55 1.46 -3.91
CA ILE A 60 -10.64 0.31 -3.96
C ILE A 60 -10.63 -0.18 -5.40
N SER A 61 -9.50 -0.11 -6.07
CA SER A 61 -9.32 -0.50 -7.48
C SER A 61 -8.51 -1.78 -7.53
N GLU A 62 -9.02 -2.82 -8.19
CA GLU A 62 -8.26 -4.05 -8.44
C GLU A 62 -7.15 -3.78 -9.48
N LEU A 63 -5.96 -4.33 -9.21
CA LEU A 63 -4.78 -4.19 -10.06
C LEU A 63 -4.28 -5.56 -10.52
N ASP A 64 -3.71 -5.66 -11.71
CA ASP A 64 -3.00 -6.86 -12.17
C ASP A 64 -1.63 -7.05 -11.48
N SER A 65 -0.90 -8.11 -11.84
CA SER A 65 0.44 -8.40 -11.29
C SER A 65 1.52 -7.39 -11.67
N SER A 66 1.24 -6.47 -12.60
CA SER A 66 2.10 -5.36 -13.01
C SER A 66 1.56 -4.01 -12.51
N LEU A 67 0.63 -4.04 -11.56
CA LEU A 67 -0.07 -2.91 -10.95
C LEU A 67 -0.90 -2.04 -11.93
N ASN A 68 -1.31 -2.57 -13.09
CA ASN A 68 -2.27 -1.87 -13.95
C ASN A 68 -3.71 -2.08 -13.45
N PRO A 69 -4.58 -1.06 -13.46
CA PRO A 69 -5.98 -1.23 -13.09
C PRO A 69 -6.71 -2.21 -14.01
N THR A 70 -7.41 -3.20 -13.45
CA THR A 70 -8.24 -4.14 -14.21
C THR A 70 -9.56 -3.52 -14.70
N GLY A 71 -9.92 -2.36 -14.14
CA GLY A 71 -11.21 -1.69 -14.33
C GLY A 71 -12.28 -2.07 -13.31
N ARG A 72 -12.02 -3.06 -12.44
CA ARG A 72 -12.91 -3.42 -11.33
C ARG A 72 -12.65 -2.50 -10.13
N ASN A 73 -13.62 -1.64 -9.84
CA ASN A 73 -13.56 -0.67 -8.76
C ASN A 73 -14.71 -0.89 -7.77
N PHE A 74 -14.41 -0.81 -6.49
CA PHE A 74 -15.36 -0.89 -5.40
C PHE A 74 -15.37 0.43 -4.64
N ASN A 75 -16.57 0.97 -4.40
CA ASN A 75 -16.74 2.25 -3.70
C ASN A 75 -17.27 2.00 -2.30
N THR A 76 -16.61 2.57 -1.30
CA THR A 76 -17.11 2.69 0.07
C THR A 76 -16.88 4.12 0.58
N GLN A 77 -17.15 4.37 1.85
CA GLN A 77 -16.90 5.65 2.49
C GLN A 77 -16.45 5.45 3.94
N ILE A 78 -15.78 6.44 4.47
CA ILE A 78 -15.48 6.53 5.90
C ILE A 78 -16.80 6.66 6.68
N VAL A 79 -17.01 5.81 7.69
CA VAL A 79 -18.29 5.70 8.43
C VAL A 79 -18.31 6.45 9.77
N ASP A 80 -17.16 6.95 10.23
CA ASP A 80 -17.02 7.68 11.49
C ASP A 80 -16.03 8.86 11.39
N ASN A 81 -15.77 9.55 12.49
CA ASN A 81 -14.82 10.67 12.54
C ASN A 81 -13.38 10.24 12.92
N LYS A 82 -13.11 8.93 12.94
CA LYS A 82 -11.81 8.30 13.25
C LYS A 82 -11.04 7.95 11.98
N GLY A 83 -11.72 7.92 10.83
CA GLY A 83 -11.16 7.52 9.54
C GLY A 83 -11.53 6.10 9.14
N THR A 84 -12.37 5.40 9.91
CA THR A 84 -12.72 3.99 9.68
C THR A 84 -13.51 3.79 8.39
N PHE A 85 -13.07 2.90 7.52
CA PHE A 85 -13.84 2.41 6.37
C PHE A 85 -13.93 0.87 6.38
N GLU A 86 -14.95 0.34 5.72
CA GLU A 86 -15.14 -1.10 5.53
C GLU A 86 -15.88 -1.37 4.21
N ILE A 87 -15.54 -2.48 3.56
CA ILE A 87 -16.31 -3.12 2.50
C ILE A 87 -16.33 -4.62 2.73
N ARG A 88 -17.34 -5.31 2.19
CA ARG A 88 -17.55 -6.75 2.36
C ARG A 88 -17.86 -7.43 1.04
N ASP A 89 -17.68 -8.75 1.05
CA ASP A 89 -18.14 -9.66 -0.01
C ASP A 89 -17.65 -9.23 -1.42
N ILE A 90 -16.38 -8.82 -1.52
CA ILE A 90 -15.79 -8.39 -2.81
C ILE A 90 -15.13 -9.57 -3.54
N GLU A 91 -15.35 -9.65 -4.85
CA GLU A 91 -14.77 -10.67 -5.73
C GLU A 91 -13.52 -10.13 -6.45
N LEU A 92 -12.36 -10.72 -6.17
CA LEU A 92 -11.07 -10.32 -6.74
C LEU A 92 -10.44 -11.46 -7.56
N PHE A 93 -10.02 -11.15 -8.78
CA PHE A 93 -9.24 -12.01 -9.66
C PHE A 93 -7.73 -11.81 -9.47
N SER A 94 -7.34 -10.70 -8.83
CA SER A 94 -5.97 -10.40 -8.39
C SER A 94 -5.97 -9.91 -6.95
N ASN A 95 -4.94 -10.27 -6.17
CA ASN A 95 -4.83 -9.82 -4.78
C ASN A 95 -4.24 -8.40 -4.64
N TYR A 96 -3.80 -7.76 -5.71
CA TYR A 96 -3.26 -6.39 -5.65
C TYR A 96 -4.38 -5.35 -5.76
N VAL A 97 -4.36 -4.35 -4.87
CA VAL A 97 -5.34 -3.26 -4.87
C VAL A 97 -4.67 -1.89 -4.69
N GLU A 98 -5.24 -0.88 -5.34
CA GLU A 98 -5.02 0.54 -5.02
C GLU A 98 -6.22 1.08 -4.24
N LEU A 99 -5.95 1.62 -3.05
CA LEU A 99 -6.89 2.45 -2.33
C LEU A 99 -6.64 3.91 -2.71
N ARG A 100 -7.71 4.62 -3.08
CA ARG A 100 -7.74 6.09 -3.26
C ARG A 100 -8.77 6.67 -2.30
N THR A 101 -8.41 7.70 -1.56
CA THR A 101 -9.31 8.47 -0.70
C THR A 101 -9.15 9.96 -0.99
N ASP A 102 -10.23 10.73 -0.88
CA ASP A 102 -10.23 12.16 -1.23
C ASP A 102 -11.18 12.93 -0.30
N GLY A 103 -10.62 13.57 0.73
CA GLY A 103 -11.40 14.05 1.86
C GLY A 103 -10.72 15.05 2.76
N PHE A 104 -11.51 15.63 3.67
CA PHE A 104 -11.01 16.51 4.71
C PHE A 104 -10.45 15.68 5.88
N TYR A 105 -9.36 16.17 6.46
CA TYR A 105 -8.65 15.53 7.57
C TYR A 105 -8.56 16.50 8.75
N PHE A 106 -8.15 16.00 9.92
CA PHE A 106 -7.78 16.86 11.04
C PHE A 106 -6.33 17.34 10.86
N ASN A 107 -6.13 18.64 10.71
CA ASN A 107 -4.81 19.28 10.71
C ASN A 107 -4.33 19.42 12.16
N GLU A 108 -3.29 18.68 12.50
CA GLU A 108 -2.72 18.56 13.84
C GLU A 108 -1.96 19.82 14.25
N ILE A 109 -1.47 20.59 13.27
CA ILE A 109 -0.73 21.84 13.47
C ILE A 109 -1.68 22.97 13.83
N GLU A 110 -2.80 23.11 13.10
CA GLU A 110 -3.82 24.14 13.36
C GLU A 110 -4.86 23.73 14.43
N GLY A 111 -4.93 22.46 14.82
CA GLY A 111 -5.91 21.96 15.79
C GLY A 111 -7.36 21.92 15.26
N GLN A 112 -7.56 21.97 13.95
CA GLN A 112 -8.89 22.02 13.30
C GLN A 112 -8.96 21.14 12.06
N LYS A 113 -10.13 21.09 11.40
CA LYS A 113 -10.28 20.39 10.12
C LYS A 113 -9.57 21.16 9.00
N SER A 114 -9.00 20.45 8.04
CA SER A 114 -8.34 21.03 6.87
C SER A 114 -9.28 21.96 6.09
N ALA A 115 -8.73 23.02 5.50
CA ALA A 115 -9.50 23.99 4.70
C ALA A 115 -9.92 23.45 3.31
N ALA A 116 -9.26 22.38 2.84
CA ALA A 116 -9.55 21.69 1.59
C ALA A 116 -9.35 20.16 1.75
N GLN A 117 -9.75 19.40 0.74
CA GLN A 117 -9.55 17.96 0.68
C GLN A 117 -8.11 17.61 0.29
N LEU A 118 -7.61 16.50 0.81
CA LEU A 118 -6.35 15.87 0.42
C LEU A 118 -6.65 14.50 -0.18
N THR A 119 -6.03 14.18 -1.32
CA THR A 119 -6.08 12.84 -1.90
C THR A 119 -4.91 12.00 -1.38
N LEU A 120 -5.20 10.87 -0.74
CA LEU A 120 -4.19 9.88 -0.36
C LEU A 120 -4.37 8.56 -1.13
N PHE A 121 -3.28 7.79 -1.21
CA PHE A 121 -3.25 6.48 -1.87
C PHE A 121 -2.58 5.44 -0.97
N ALA A 122 -2.92 4.17 -1.19
CA ALA A 122 -2.15 3.03 -0.70
C ALA A 122 -2.16 1.89 -1.73
N LEU A 123 -1.03 1.18 -1.83
CA LEU A 123 -0.92 -0.08 -2.57
C LEU A 123 -0.78 -1.22 -1.56
N ALA A 124 -1.57 -2.27 -1.73
CA ALA A 124 -1.55 -3.45 -0.85
C ALA A 124 -1.74 -4.76 -1.63
N ASP A 125 -1.08 -5.82 -1.18
CA ASP A 125 -1.46 -7.20 -1.47
C ASP A 125 -2.45 -7.65 -0.38
N VAL A 126 -3.65 -8.08 -0.78
CA VAL A 126 -4.72 -8.55 0.12
C VAL A 126 -4.80 -10.07 0.19
N SER A 127 -3.78 -10.78 -0.29
CA SER A 127 -3.68 -12.24 -0.23
C SER A 127 -3.96 -12.78 1.17
N ASN A 128 -3.27 -12.22 2.17
CA ASN A 128 -3.29 -12.66 3.57
C ASN A 128 -3.73 -11.58 4.58
N GLN A 129 -4.12 -10.38 4.12
CA GLN A 129 -4.56 -9.27 4.98
C GLN A 129 -5.90 -8.67 4.55
N SER A 130 -6.66 -8.19 5.53
CA SER A 130 -7.96 -7.52 5.36
C SER A 130 -8.05 -6.14 6.03
N SER A 131 -6.95 -5.70 6.66
CA SER A 131 -6.79 -4.36 7.23
C SER A 131 -5.77 -3.60 6.40
N ILE A 132 -6.15 -2.47 5.84
CA ILE A 132 -5.31 -1.64 4.96
C ILE A 132 -5.55 -0.18 5.36
N ASN A 133 -4.57 0.44 6.00
CA ASN A 133 -4.61 1.85 6.32
C ASN A 133 -4.11 2.67 5.13
N VAL A 134 -4.68 3.85 4.94
CA VAL A 134 -4.24 4.82 3.93
C VAL A 134 -3.65 6.02 4.65
N ASN A 135 -2.37 6.29 4.45
CA ASN A 135 -1.66 7.33 5.16
C ASN A 135 -0.63 8.06 4.27
N ILE A 136 0.22 8.88 4.89
CA ILE A 136 1.21 9.70 4.19
C ILE A 136 2.36 8.85 3.62
N LEU A 137 2.82 7.81 4.33
CA LEU A 137 3.86 6.91 3.84
C LEU A 137 3.36 6.08 2.66
N THR A 138 2.16 5.49 2.75
CA THR A 138 1.55 4.72 1.66
C THR A 138 1.31 5.54 0.39
N HIS A 139 1.13 6.87 0.52
CA HIS A 139 1.06 7.78 -0.61
C HIS A 139 2.46 8.02 -1.21
N LEU A 140 3.45 8.36 -0.38
CA LEU A 140 4.77 8.76 -0.85
C LEU A 140 5.50 7.63 -1.61
N GLU A 141 5.42 6.41 -1.08
CA GLU A 141 6.07 5.22 -1.64
C GLU A 141 5.43 4.75 -2.96
N LYS A 142 4.15 5.10 -3.22
CA LYS A 142 3.34 4.55 -4.33
C LYS A 142 4.07 4.55 -5.67
N SER A 143 4.55 5.72 -6.10
CA SER A 143 5.20 5.88 -7.40
C SER A 143 6.50 5.09 -7.50
N ARG A 144 7.19 4.90 -6.38
CA ARG A 144 8.43 4.13 -6.28
C ARG A 144 8.16 2.62 -6.32
N VAL A 145 7.13 2.13 -5.63
CA VAL A 145 6.68 0.73 -5.71
C VAL A 145 6.32 0.35 -7.15
N VAL A 146 5.54 1.19 -7.85
CA VAL A 146 5.18 0.96 -9.26
C VAL A 146 6.41 0.91 -10.17
N TYR A 147 7.38 1.82 -9.95
CA TYR A 147 8.63 1.84 -10.69
C TYR A 147 9.44 0.55 -10.46
N LEU A 148 9.64 0.13 -9.20
CA LEU A 148 10.42 -1.05 -8.83
C LEU A 148 9.83 -2.37 -9.36
N ILE A 149 8.49 -2.50 -9.39
CA ILE A 149 7.82 -3.65 -10.02
C ILE A 149 7.98 -3.63 -11.55
N GLY A 150 8.01 -2.44 -12.16
CA GLY A 150 8.37 -2.26 -13.58
C GLY A 150 9.80 -2.73 -13.91
N ASP A 151 10.74 -2.50 -12.98
CA ASP A 151 12.12 -3.00 -13.03
C ASP A 151 12.25 -4.49 -12.62
N GLY A 152 11.14 -5.15 -12.28
CA GLY A 152 11.04 -6.60 -12.09
C GLY A 152 11.16 -7.10 -10.64
N LEU A 153 11.08 -6.22 -9.64
CA LEU A 153 11.02 -6.64 -8.22
C LEU A 153 9.65 -7.28 -7.89
N SER A 154 9.63 -8.13 -6.86
CA SER A 154 8.38 -8.61 -6.29
C SER A 154 7.64 -7.49 -5.57
N PHE A 155 6.32 -7.62 -5.39
CA PHE A 155 5.52 -6.62 -4.67
C PHE A 155 6.04 -6.37 -3.24
N SER A 156 6.40 -7.42 -2.51
CA SER A 156 6.92 -7.30 -1.14
C SER A 156 8.29 -6.61 -1.09
N ASP A 157 9.19 -6.95 -2.01
CA ASP A 157 10.53 -6.35 -2.04
C ASP A 157 10.45 -4.88 -2.47
N ALA A 158 9.62 -4.57 -3.47
CA ALA A 158 9.35 -3.21 -3.92
C ALA A 158 8.73 -2.34 -2.83
N LYS A 159 7.80 -2.89 -2.03
CA LYS A 159 7.21 -2.21 -0.86
C LYS A 159 8.26 -1.92 0.21
N ALA A 160 9.01 -2.94 0.65
CA ALA A 160 10.02 -2.78 1.69
C ALA A 160 11.13 -1.79 1.29
N GLN A 161 11.59 -1.87 0.03
CA GLN A 161 12.58 -0.93 -0.51
C GLN A 161 12.03 0.49 -0.58
N ALA A 162 10.85 0.70 -1.21
CA ALA A 162 10.26 2.03 -1.36
C ALA A 162 9.94 2.70 -0.02
N GLN A 163 9.46 1.92 0.97
CA GLN A 163 9.24 2.40 2.33
C GLN A 163 10.57 2.83 2.97
N SER A 164 11.61 1.99 2.95
CA SER A 164 12.92 2.33 3.51
C SER A 164 13.52 3.57 2.84
N GLU A 165 13.44 3.69 1.51
CA GLU A 165 13.88 4.87 0.77
C GLU A 165 13.12 6.15 1.20
N VAL A 166 11.80 6.08 1.40
CA VAL A 166 11.00 7.20 1.95
C VAL A 166 11.41 7.56 3.38
N LEU A 167 11.67 6.58 4.24
CA LEU A 167 12.08 6.82 5.64
C LEU A 167 13.50 7.42 5.74
N ASN A 168 14.41 7.03 4.84
CA ASN A 168 15.76 7.59 4.76
C ASN A 168 15.76 9.11 4.47
N ILE A 169 14.74 9.66 3.79
CA ILE A 169 14.56 11.11 3.60
C ILE A 169 14.50 11.85 4.95
N PHE A 170 13.93 11.19 5.97
CA PHE A 170 13.75 11.72 7.32
C PHE A 170 14.85 11.25 8.29
N GLY A 171 15.91 10.60 7.79
CA GLY A 171 17.05 10.15 8.58
C GLY A 171 16.82 8.85 9.35
N VAL A 172 15.82 8.04 8.97
CA VAL A 172 15.45 6.80 9.68
C VAL A 172 15.69 5.58 8.80
N ASP A 173 16.42 4.59 9.32
CA ASP A 173 16.58 3.28 8.68
C ASP A 173 15.26 2.50 8.70
N GLY A 174 14.87 1.93 7.57
CA GLY A 174 13.65 1.14 7.41
C GLY A 174 13.70 -0.26 8.03
N THR A 175 14.84 -0.70 8.57
CA THR A 175 15.03 -2.07 9.08
C THR A 175 14.08 -2.39 10.24
N GLY A 176 13.19 -3.35 10.04
CA GLY A 176 12.33 -3.91 11.09
C GLY A 176 11.06 -3.11 11.38
N ILE A 177 10.70 -2.17 10.51
CA ILE A 177 9.44 -1.42 10.53
C ILE A 177 8.38 -2.20 9.72
N ASP A 178 7.16 -2.34 10.24
CA ASP A 178 6.05 -2.98 9.52
C ASP A 178 5.63 -2.13 8.29
N ASN A 179 5.03 -2.79 7.29
CA ASN A 179 4.58 -2.14 6.06
C ASN A 179 3.73 -0.89 6.33
N SER A 180 3.94 0.19 5.55
CA SER A 180 3.26 1.47 5.68
C SER A 180 1.73 1.39 5.87
N GLU A 181 1.04 0.43 5.24
CA GLU A 181 -0.42 0.23 5.34
C GLU A 181 -0.92 -0.46 6.63
N THR A 182 -0.04 -0.94 7.52
CA THR A 182 -0.46 -1.49 8.84
C THR A 182 -0.47 -0.41 9.93
N LEU A 183 0.32 0.66 9.75
CA LEU A 183 0.58 1.69 10.74
C LEU A 183 -0.65 2.54 11.09
N ASP A 184 -0.81 2.88 12.37
CA ASP A 184 -1.93 3.61 12.96
C ASP A 184 -1.47 4.60 14.05
N ILE A 185 -1.64 5.90 13.79
CA ILE A 185 -1.24 7.02 14.66
C ILE A 185 -1.95 6.97 16.02
N SER A 186 -3.12 6.35 16.11
CA SER A 186 -3.86 6.20 17.36
C SER A 186 -3.32 5.11 18.28
N GLN A 187 -2.45 4.22 17.77
CA GLN A 187 -1.89 3.09 18.49
C GLN A 187 -0.49 3.39 19.05
N PRO A 188 -0.07 2.71 20.14
CA PRO A 188 1.31 2.78 20.61
C PRO A 188 2.26 2.14 19.59
N GLY A 189 3.54 2.49 19.66
CA GLY A 189 4.60 1.94 18.81
C GLY A 189 5.53 3.02 18.29
N GLU A 190 6.79 2.66 18.08
CA GLU A 190 7.83 3.54 17.51
C GLU A 190 7.50 3.90 16.05
N GLU A 191 7.02 2.94 15.28
CA GLU A 191 6.62 3.07 13.87
C GLU A 191 5.40 3.98 13.69
N ASN A 192 4.44 3.89 14.62
CA ASN A 192 3.26 4.77 14.66
C ASN A 192 3.64 6.21 15.05
N ALA A 193 4.65 6.38 15.91
CA ALA A 193 5.24 7.67 16.22
C ALA A 193 6.02 8.26 15.03
N LEU A 194 6.73 7.42 14.27
CA LEU A 194 7.44 7.80 13.04
C LEU A 194 6.48 8.27 11.94
N LEU A 195 5.38 7.53 11.70
CA LEU A 195 4.31 7.96 10.80
C LEU A 195 3.74 9.34 11.19
N MET A 196 3.52 9.57 12.48
CA MET A 196 3.06 10.85 13.00
C MET A 196 4.11 11.97 12.81
N ALA A 197 5.39 11.69 13.06
CA ALA A 197 6.48 12.64 12.85
C ALA A 197 6.57 13.11 11.39
N ILE A 198 6.54 12.16 10.45
CA ILE A 198 6.59 12.43 9.01
C ILE A 198 5.34 13.19 8.54
N SER A 199 4.14 12.78 9.01
CA SER A 199 2.86 13.48 8.80
C SER A 199 2.92 14.97 9.23
N VAL A 200 3.62 15.25 10.34
CA VAL A 200 3.78 16.59 10.92
C VAL A 200 4.81 17.42 10.17
N ILE A 201 5.98 16.87 9.82
CA ILE A 201 7.04 17.55 9.04
C ILE A 201 6.51 17.96 7.65
N LEU A 202 5.76 17.08 7.00
CA LEU A 202 5.17 17.35 5.69
C LEU A 202 4.06 18.39 5.75
N GLN A 203 3.22 18.37 6.80
CA GLN A 203 2.18 19.38 6.98
C GLN A 203 2.78 20.76 7.26
N GLY A 204 3.61 20.89 8.31
CA GLY A 204 4.11 22.20 8.74
C GLY A 204 3.01 23.27 8.82
N ASN A 205 3.39 24.51 8.52
CA ASN A 205 2.47 25.62 8.31
C ASN A 205 2.00 25.73 6.84
N ARG A 206 2.07 24.64 6.05
CA ARG A 206 1.66 24.61 4.64
C ARG A 206 0.14 24.63 4.50
N THR A 207 -0.36 25.25 3.43
CA THR A 207 -1.76 25.02 3.02
C THR A 207 -1.91 23.59 2.49
N VAL A 208 -3.15 23.12 2.35
CA VAL A 208 -3.42 21.80 1.74
C VAL A 208 -2.90 21.70 0.30
N ALA A 209 -2.86 22.82 -0.43
CA ALA A 209 -2.29 22.89 -1.77
C ALA A 209 -0.76 22.69 -1.74
N ASP A 210 -0.05 23.43 -0.88
CA ASP A 210 1.42 23.30 -0.78
C ASP A 210 1.84 21.96 -0.15
N LEU A 211 0.99 21.36 0.70
CA LEU A 211 1.17 19.97 1.16
C LEU A 211 1.05 18.98 -0.02
N THR A 212 0.05 19.17 -0.88
CA THR A 212 -0.12 18.32 -2.08
C THR A 212 1.07 18.47 -3.03
N GLU A 213 1.57 19.71 -3.21
CA GLU A 213 2.76 20.00 -4.03
C GLU A 213 4.04 19.37 -3.44
N ILE A 214 4.32 19.53 -2.13
CA ILE A 214 5.54 18.97 -1.55
C ILE A 214 5.55 17.43 -1.61
N MET A 215 4.39 16.79 -1.38
CA MET A 215 4.26 15.33 -1.53
C MET A 215 4.48 14.88 -2.98
N ALA A 216 3.87 15.57 -3.95
CA ALA A 216 4.06 15.27 -5.37
C ALA A 216 5.52 15.47 -5.83
N ASN A 217 6.18 16.51 -5.33
CA ASN A 217 7.59 16.79 -5.62
C ASN A 217 8.51 15.69 -5.07
N ILE A 218 8.28 15.23 -3.83
CA ILE A 218 9.03 14.11 -3.23
C ILE A 218 8.82 12.83 -4.06
N SER A 219 7.58 12.42 -4.28
CA SER A 219 7.26 11.19 -5.04
C SER A 219 7.69 11.23 -6.51
N THR A 220 7.97 12.42 -7.06
CA THR A 220 8.54 12.58 -8.41
C THR A 220 10.06 12.45 -8.41
N ASP A 221 10.73 13.06 -7.44
CA ASP A 221 12.19 13.04 -7.28
C ASP A 221 12.68 11.60 -7.00
N ILE A 222 12.14 10.96 -5.96
CA ILE A 222 12.60 9.62 -5.52
C ILE A 222 12.19 8.46 -6.45
N ARG A 223 11.42 8.72 -7.51
CA ARG A 223 10.74 7.67 -8.28
C ARG A 223 11.71 6.64 -8.87
N GLU A 224 12.83 7.11 -9.43
CA GLU A 224 13.75 6.30 -10.24
C GLU A 224 14.94 5.76 -9.44
N ASP A 225 15.41 6.50 -8.43
CA ASP A 225 16.61 6.15 -7.65
C ASP A 225 16.37 5.95 -6.14
N GLY A 226 15.21 6.34 -5.61
CA GLY A 226 14.91 6.30 -4.17
C GLY A 226 15.52 7.45 -3.36
N ILE A 227 16.07 8.49 -4.00
CA ILE A 227 16.87 9.54 -3.35
C ILE A 227 16.18 10.90 -3.52
N LEU A 228 16.01 11.65 -2.42
CA LEU A 228 15.56 13.04 -2.49
C LEU A 228 16.72 13.95 -2.89
N ASN A 229 16.91 14.19 -4.19
CA ASN A 229 17.99 15.01 -4.73
C ASN A 229 17.72 16.52 -4.61
N SER A 230 16.45 16.93 -4.54
CA SER A 230 16.02 18.32 -4.46
C SER A 230 16.34 18.94 -3.10
N LYS A 231 17.48 19.63 -3.02
CA LYS A 231 17.87 20.41 -1.83
C LYS A 231 16.78 21.40 -1.41
N SER A 232 16.10 22.06 -2.34
CA SER A 232 14.99 22.98 -2.02
C SER A 232 13.77 22.27 -1.41
N THR A 233 13.50 21.03 -1.80
CA THR A 233 12.45 20.22 -1.16
C THR A 233 12.88 19.87 0.27
N PHE A 234 14.10 19.38 0.47
CA PHE A 234 14.64 19.05 1.79
C PHE A 234 14.71 20.27 2.73
N ASP A 235 15.25 21.39 2.25
CA ASP A 235 15.31 22.66 2.99
C ASP A 235 13.91 23.09 3.45
N SER A 236 12.90 22.95 2.59
CA SER A 236 11.51 23.24 2.94
C SER A 236 10.95 22.30 4.02
N LEU A 237 11.30 21.00 4.01
CA LEU A 237 10.94 20.08 5.09
C LEU A 237 11.59 20.49 6.41
N TYR A 238 12.89 20.80 6.37
CA TYR A 238 13.68 21.23 7.53
C TYR A 238 13.17 22.55 8.14
N GLU A 239 12.94 23.58 7.32
CA GLU A 239 12.41 24.88 7.75
C GLU A 239 11.03 24.74 8.41
N GLN A 240 10.15 23.89 7.85
CA GLN A 240 8.85 23.64 8.46
C GLN A 240 8.98 22.89 9.77
N ALA A 241 9.77 21.82 9.83
CA ALA A 241 10.05 21.06 11.06
C ALA A 241 10.61 21.94 12.19
N TYR A 242 11.52 22.87 11.87
CA TYR A 242 12.14 23.79 12.81
C TYR A 242 11.13 24.79 13.42
N SER A 243 10.06 25.11 12.69
CA SER A 243 9.03 26.08 13.11
C SER A 243 7.93 25.50 14.01
N LEU A 244 7.94 24.19 14.29
CA LEU A 244 6.82 23.49 14.93
C LEU A 244 6.73 23.69 16.44
N ASN A 245 5.52 23.94 16.95
CA ASN A 245 5.22 23.81 18.37
C ASN A 245 4.77 22.38 18.71
N LEU A 246 5.74 21.49 18.96
CA LEU A 246 5.50 20.07 19.17
C LEU A 246 4.53 19.77 20.35
N GLN A 247 4.60 20.56 21.43
CA GLN A 247 3.70 20.42 22.57
C GLN A 247 2.25 20.75 22.21
N GLU A 248 2.03 21.78 21.38
CA GLU A 248 0.71 22.15 20.89
C GLU A 248 0.15 21.12 19.91
N ILE A 249 1.00 20.59 19.01
CA ILE A 249 0.63 19.49 18.10
C ILE A 249 0.18 18.25 18.86
N ARG A 250 0.95 17.80 19.87
CA ARG A 250 0.55 16.70 20.77
C ARG A 250 -0.78 16.99 21.47
N THR A 251 -0.96 18.22 21.95
CA THR A 251 -2.20 18.65 22.60
C THR A 251 -3.39 18.57 21.64
N ASN A 252 -3.23 19.07 20.42
CA ASN A 252 -4.25 19.09 19.37
C ASN A 252 -4.70 17.68 18.97
N ILE A 253 -3.76 16.78 18.67
CA ILE A 253 -4.10 15.41 18.26
C ILE A 253 -4.72 14.59 19.41
N THR A 254 -4.26 14.79 20.66
CA THR A 254 -4.84 14.14 21.84
C THR A 254 -6.28 14.61 22.06
N ASN A 255 -6.50 15.93 22.14
CA ASN A 255 -7.84 16.52 22.24
C ASN A 255 -8.77 16.05 21.10
N ARG A 256 -8.24 15.89 19.89
CA ARG A 256 -9.00 15.38 18.75
C ARG A 256 -9.48 13.96 18.99
N TYR A 257 -8.59 13.02 19.34
CA TYR A 257 -8.98 11.63 19.58
C TYR A 257 -9.94 11.48 20.78
N GLU A 258 -9.72 12.22 21.86
CA GLU A 258 -10.66 12.29 22.99
C GLU A 258 -12.06 12.77 22.54
N SER A 259 -12.14 13.85 21.74
CA SER A 259 -13.41 14.42 21.26
C SER A 259 -14.24 13.47 20.38
N ILE A 260 -13.62 12.43 19.82
CA ILE A 260 -14.28 11.40 18.99
C ILE A 260 -14.36 10.03 19.67
N GLY A 261 -14.09 9.95 20.97
CA GLY A 261 -14.19 8.72 21.75
C GLY A 261 -13.18 7.65 21.29
N VAL A 262 -11.92 8.05 21.10
CA VAL A 262 -10.77 7.16 20.89
C VAL A 262 -9.82 7.33 22.07
N ASN A 263 -9.53 6.24 22.77
CA ASN A 263 -8.48 6.18 23.78
C ASN A 263 -7.14 5.94 23.07
N ALA A 264 -6.63 6.97 22.39
CA ALA A 264 -5.41 6.90 21.58
C ALA A 264 -4.15 6.91 22.46
N SER A 265 -3.10 6.23 22.00
CA SER A 265 -1.78 6.20 22.66
C SER A 265 -0.72 6.77 21.71
N ILE A 266 -0.74 8.10 21.54
CA ILE A 266 0.15 8.80 20.61
C ILE A 266 1.61 8.64 21.05
N GLY A 267 2.39 7.88 20.29
CA GLY A 267 3.82 7.64 20.56
C GLY A 267 4.67 8.91 20.49
N ASN A 268 5.95 8.82 20.88
CA ASN A 268 6.86 9.96 21.06
C ASN A 268 7.41 10.50 19.71
N PHE A 269 6.53 10.99 18.85
CA PHE A 269 6.86 11.50 17.51
C PHE A 269 7.85 12.67 17.53
N GLU A 270 7.94 13.40 18.64
CA GLU A 270 8.85 14.53 18.82
C GLU A 270 10.32 14.14 18.72
N ASN A 271 10.68 12.94 19.18
CA ASN A 271 12.07 12.46 19.12
C ASN A 271 12.54 12.41 17.67
N TYR A 272 11.79 11.75 16.78
CA TYR A 272 12.10 11.68 15.35
C TYR A 272 12.19 13.06 14.68
N ILE A 273 11.40 14.05 15.13
CA ILE A 273 11.51 15.43 14.61
C ILE A 273 12.78 16.12 15.13
N ILE A 274 13.16 15.89 16.39
CA ILE A 274 14.40 16.41 16.98
C ILE A 274 15.62 15.77 16.29
N ASP A 275 15.58 14.47 16.00
CA ASP A 275 16.64 13.74 15.31
C ASP A 275 16.78 14.22 13.86
N PHE A 276 15.67 14.39 13.15
CA PHE A 276 15.64 15.00 11.80
C PHE A 276 16.24 16.41 11.75
N LEU A 277 16.05 17.20 12.81
CA LEU A 277 16.65 18.54 12.95
C LEU A 277 18.14 18.50 13.35
N ASN A 278 18.64 17.38 13.87
CA ASN A 278 20.01 17.22 14.37
C ASN A 278 20.72 15.99 13.74
N PRO A 279 20.94 15.95 12.42
CA PRO A 279 21.47 14.78 11.71
C PRO A 279 22.91 14.36 12.12
N PHE A 280 23.57 15.13 12.98
CA PHE A 280 24.93 14.85 13.48
C PHE A 280 24.99 13.91 14.69
N GLU A 281 23.89 13.61 15.37
CA GLU A 281 23.88 12.58 16.44
C GLU A 281 23.66 11.16 15.89
N ILE A 282 23.31 11.02 14.60
CA ILE A 282 23.14 9.75 13.89
C ILE A 282 24.49 9.17 13.42
N THR A 283 25.43 9.04 14.36
CA THR A 283 26.58 8.13 14.19
C THR A 283 26.60 7.18 15.37
N HIS A 284 26.18 5.93 15.14
CA HIS A 284 26.25 4.88 16.15
C HIS A 284 27.65 4.81 16.76
N GLU A 285 27.76 4.96 18.09
CA GLU A 285 28.95 4.52 18.82
C GLU A 285 29.05 2.99 18.72
N SER A 286 29.66 2.50 17.65
CA SER A 286 30.21 1.16 17.60
C SER A 286 31.39 1.09 18.58
N THR A 287 31.09 0.91 19.86
CA THR A 287 32.07 0.68 20.91
C THR A 287 32.94 -0.52 20.51
N PRO A 288 34.26 -0.35 20.32
CA PRO A 288 35.11 -1.47 19.95
C PRO A 288 35.10 -2.50 21.08
N ALA A 289 34.79 -3.75 20.75
CA ALA A 289 34.81 -4.84 21.72
C ALA A 289 36.17 -4.94 22.41
N SER A 290 36.15 -4.98 23.74
CA SER A 290 37.36 -5.21 24.55
C SER A 290 37.90 -6.62 24.29
N CYS A 291 38.92 -6.71 23.44
CA CYS A 291 39.73 -7.93 23.32
C CYS A 291 40.71 -8.02 24.49
N ASN A 292 40.23 -8.57 25.61
CA ASN A 292 41.13 -9.20 26.59
C ASN A 292 41.83 -10.40 25.91
N GLY A 293 43.16 -10.34 25.82
CA GLY A 293 43.99 -11.42 25.29
C GLY A 293 45.32 -11.46 26.03
N GLU A 294 45.54 -12.53 26.80
CA GLU A 294 46.69 -12.71 27.68
C GLU A 294 47.95 -13.14 26.91
N SER A 295 49.10 -12.54 27.24
CA SER A 295 50.42 -13.19 27.25
C SER A 295 51.45 -12.35 28.02
#